data_AF-A0A4Q4TU29-F1
#
_entry.id   AF-A0A4Q4TU29-F1
#
_cell.length_a   1.000
_cell.length_b   1.000
_cell.length_c   1.000
_cell.angle_alpha   90.00
_cell.angle_beta   90.00
_cell.angle_gamma   90.00
#
_symmetry.space_group_name_H-M   'P 1'
#
loop_
_entity.id
_entity.type
_entity.pdbx_description
1 polymer ?
#
loop_
_entity_poly.entity_id
_entity_poly.type
_entity_poly.pdbx_seq_one_letter_code
_entity_poly.pdbx_strand_id
1 'polypeptide(L)'
;MQTINYPHILHCLDSLRVETMCTADDTLRYVPPNSVHGYRPGDGQPRKCRDWSKVQELVEAHDSCYRYLNPGGKELSNLERFKFCPRESQYLPKFRKHFGYGDDWMPEPQEGPRELDW
;
A
#
# COMPACT_ATOMS: atom_id res chain seq x y z
N MET A 1 20.27 15.72 6.62
CA MET A 1 21.31 14.82 6.07
C MET A 1 21.11 13.47 6.71
N GLN A 2 21.05 12.40 5.93
CA GLN A 2 20.84 11.04 6.45
C GLN A 2 22.16 10.57 7.09
N THR A 3 22.11 9.95 8.29
CA THR A 3 23.28 9.59 9.12
C THR A 3 23.62 8.09 9.14
N ILE A 4 22.88 7.26 8.41
CA ILE A 4 22.98 5.80 8.37
C ILE A 4 23.66 5.37 7.06
N ASN A 5 24.74 4.60 7.11
CA ASN A 5 25.48 4.23 5.90
C ASN A 5 24.62 3.44 4.90
N TYR A 6 24.95 3.57 3.60
CA TYR A 6 24.18 2.96 2.51
C TYR A 6 24.04 1.42 2.62
N PRO A 7 25.10 0.65 2.96
CA PRO A 7 24.95 -0.79 3.19
C PRO A 7 23.92 -1.14 4.27
N HIS A 8 23.83 -0.33 5.33
CA HIS A 8 22.85 -0.53 6.37
C HIS A 8 21.42 -0.26 5.86
N ILE A 9 21.20 0.72 5.00
CA ILE A 9 19.88 0.93 4.39
C ILE A 9 19.48 -0.29 3.57
N LEU A 10 20.39 -0.79 2.72
CA LEU A 10 20.10 -1.91 1.82
C LEU A 10 19.76 -3.19 2.57
N HIS A 11 20.54 -3.57 3.61
CA HIS A 11 20.25 -4.80 4.35
C HIS A 11 18.90 -4.74 5.08
N CYS A 12 18.51 -3.55 5.59
CA CYS A 12 17.24 -3.34 6.25
C CYS A 12 16.08 -3.45 5.25
N LEU A 13 16.19 -2.78 4.10
CA LEU A 13 15.15 -2.81 3.07
C LEU A 13 14.96 -4.22 2.50
N ASP A 14 16.05 -4.95 2.25
CA ASP A 14 15.97 -6.35 1.80
C ASP A 14 15.32 -7.26 2.85
N SER A 15 15.72 -7.12 4.12
CA SER A 15 15.11 -7.89 5.23
C SER A 15 13.62 -7.63 5.36
N LEU A 16 13.18 -6.36 5.24
CA LEU A 16 11.77 -5.99 5.30
C LEU A 16 10.99 -6.50 4.07
N ARG A 17 11.60 -6.46 2.89
CA ARG A 17 10.99 -7.00 1.66
C ARG A 17 10.78 -8.50 1.78
N VAL A 18 11.82 -9.24 2.16
CA VAL A 18 11.75 -10.70 2.32
C VAL A 18 10.74 -11.08 3.40
N GLU A 19 10.72 -10.38 4.53
CA GLU A 19 9.73 -10.63 5.59
C GLU A 19 8.31 -10.37 5.09
N THR A 20 8.04 -9.20 4.51
CA THR A 20 6.71 -8.83 3.98
C THR A 20 6.19 -9.86 2.98
N MET A 21 7.03 -10.24 2.02
CA MET A 21 6.65 -11.21 0.99
C MET A 21 6.46 -12.62 1.55
N CYS A 22 7.27 -13.01 2.54
CA CYS A 22 7.13 -14.31 3.21
C CYS A 22 5.87 -14.33 4.07
N THR A 23 5.69 -13.41 5.03
CA THR A 23 4.57 -13.47 5.98
C THR A 23 3.23 -13.25 5.30
N ALA A 24 3.21 -12.40 4.26
CA ALA A 24 2.04 -12.03 3.48
C ALA A 24 0.84 -11.69 4.38
N ASP A 25 1.09 -10.85 5.40
CA ASP A 25 0.08 -10.36 6.35
C ASP A 25 0.35 -8.91 6.76
N ASP A 26 -0.56 -8.33 7.54
CA ASP A 26 -0.53 -6.95 8.02
C ASP A 26 0.16 -6.80 9.40
N THR A 27 0.80 -7.85 9.91
CA THR A 27 1.41 -7.77 11.23
C THR A 27 2.77 -7.08 11.14
N LEU A 28 2.94 -6.00 11.88
CA LEU A 28 4.18 -5.21 11.88
C LEU A 28 5.37 -5.97 12.46
N ARG A 29 6.58 -5.70 11.93
CA ARG A 29 7.83 -6.18 12.53
C ARG A 29 8.02 -5.53 13.90
N TYR A 30 8.22 -6.35 14.94
CA TYR A 30 8.56 -5.83 16.25
C TYR A 30 9.93 -5.13 16.25
N VAL A 31 10.00 -3.91 16.78
CA VAL A 31 11.25 -3.18 16.98
C VAL A 31 11.39 -2.87 18.47
N PRO A 32 12.39 -3.43 19.17
CA PRO A 32 12.57 -3.16 20.59
C PRO A 32 12.99 -1.70 20.81
N PRO A 33 12.67 -1.10 21.98
CA PRO A 33 13.20 0.20 22.35
C PRO A 33 14.74 0.21 22.33
N ASN A 34 15.33 1.34 21.91
CA ASN A 34 16.79 1.51 21.75
C ASN A 34 17.64 1.22 23.01
N SER A 35 17.01 1.08 24.19
CA SER A 35 17.66 0.79 25.47
C SER A 35 17.73 -0.70 25.82
N VAL A 36 17.12 -1.59 25.03
CA VAL A 36 17.14 -3.03 25.32
C VAL A 36 18.39 -3.66 24.70
N HIS A 37 19.43 -3.87 25.51
CA HIS A 37 20.65 -4.52 25.08
C HIS A 37 20.39 -5.95 24.60
N GLY A 38 20.85 -6.26 23.39
CA GLY A 38 20.86 -7.62 22.85
C GLY A 38 19.68 -8.00 21.95
N TYR A 39 18.59 -7.22 21.95
CA TYR A 39 17.45 -7.47 21.07
C TYR A 39 17.59 -6.73 19.75
N ARG A 40 17.27 -7.44 18.66
CA ARG A 40 17.24 -6.94 17.30
C ARG A 40 15.79 -6.80 16.82
N PRO A 41 15.51 -5.95 15.83
CA PRO A 41 14.21 -5.95 15.17
C PRO A 41 13.82 -7.38 14.75
N GLY A 42 12.57 -7.79 15.02
CA GLY A 42 12.03 -9.12 14.71
C GLY A 42 12.32 -10.21 15.75
N ASP A 43 13.13 -9.96 16.78
CA ASP A 43 13.38 -10.94 17.83
C ASP A 43 12.09 -11.30 18.58
N GLY A 44 11.90 -12.59 18.86
CA GLY A 44 10.70 -13.10 19.53
C GLY A 44 9.44 -13.14 18.66
N GLN A 45 9.55 -12.83 17.37
CA GLN A 45 8.44 -12.81 16.43
C GLN A 45 8.59 -13.93 15.37
N PRO A 46 8.43 -15.22 15.73
CA PRO A 46 8.48 -16.30 14.75
C PRO A 46 7.36 -16.13 13.73
N ARG A 47 7.71 -16.14 12.45
CA ARG A 47 6.77 -15.99 11.33
C ARG A 47 6.79 -17.23 10.44
N LYS A 48 5.66 -17.52 9.83
CA LYS A 48 5.53 -18.59 8.83
C LYS A 48 5.32 -17.96 7.47
N CYS A 49 6.05 -18.43 6.46
CA CYS A 49 5.78 -17.98 5.09
C CYS A 49 4.40 -18.46 4.61
N ARG A 50 3.73 -17.60 3.88
CA ARG A 50 2.43 -17.79 3.23
C ARG A 50 2.55 -17.43 1.75
N ASP A 51 1.44 -17.58 1.05
CA ASP A 51 1.34 -17.29 -0.37
C ASP A 51 1.10 -15.79 -0.62
N TRP A 52 2.12 -15.08 -1.10
CA TRP A 52 2.03 -13.67 -1.45
C TRP A 52 0.95 -13.38 -2.50
N SER A 53 0.68 -14.34 -3.40
CA SER A 53 -0.35 -14.15 -4.45
C SER A 53 -1.74 -13.93 -3.86
N LYS A 54 -2.02 -14.46 -2.66
CA LYS A 54 -3.30 -14.22 -1.96
C LYS A 54 -3.45 -12.80 -1.45
N VAL A 55 -2.35 -12.13 -1.12
CA VAL A 55 -2.37 -10.69 -0.80
C VAL A 55 -2.62 -9.88 -2.07
N GLN A 56 -1.99 -10.26 -3.19
CA GLN A 56 -2.22 -9.60 -4.47
C GLN A 56 -3.68 -9.72 -4.92
N GLU A 57 -4.25 -10.94 -4.91
CA GLU A 57 -5.67 -11.19 -5.20
C GLU A 57 -6.59 -10.35 -4.30
N LEU A 58 -6.28 -10.26 -3.00
CA LEU A 58 -7.06 -9.47 -2.05
C LEU A 58 -7.03 -7.97 -2.41
N VAL A 59 -5.85 -7.42 -2.71
CA VAL A 59 -5.67 -6.01 -3.06
C VAL A 59 -6.35 -5.68 -4.38
N GLU A 60 -6.25 -6.55 -5.39
CA GLU A 60 -6.93 -6.37 -6.67
C GLU A 60 -8.46 -6.40 -6.53
N ALA A 61 -8.99 -7.32 -5.73
CA ALA A 61 -10.43 -7.39 -5.44
C ALA A 61 -10.95 -6.20 -4.60
N HIS A 62 -10.07 -5.48 -3.91
CA HIS A 62 -10.38 -4.35 -3.04
C HIS A 62 -9.66 -3.07 -3.48
N ASP A 63 -9.61 -2.79 -4.79
CA ASP A 63 -9.03 -1.56 -5.35
C ASP A 63 -9.58 -0.33 -4.60
N SER A 64 -8.66 0.47 -4.06
CA SER A 64 -8.96 1.66 -3.25
C SER A 64 -9.49 2.84 -4.08
N CYS A 65 -9.61 2.68 -5.39
CA CYS A 65 -9.97 3.70 -6.37
C CYS A 65 -8.93 4.83 -6.48
N TYR A 66 -7.73 4.61 -5.93
CA TYR A 66 -6.64 5.59 -5.93
C TYR A 66 -5.86 5.59 -7.25
N ARG A 67 -5.53 6.77 -7.78
CA ARG A 67 -4.59 6.94 -8.89
C ARG A 67 -3.62 8.10 -8.62
N TYR A 68 -2.33 7.87 -8.86
CA TYR A 68 -1.28 8.87 -8.65
C TYR A 68 -1.16 9.86 -9.82
N LEU A 69 -2.19 10.70 -10.00
CA LEU A 69 -2.24 11.70 -11.06
C LEU A 69 -1.35 12.91 -10.78
N ASN A 70 -0.64 13.46 -11.76
CA ASN A 70 0.21 14.65 -11.60
C ASN A 70 1.13 14.60 -10.35
N PRO A 71 2.16 13.72 -10.35
CA PRO A 71 3.15 13.66 -9.27
C PRO A 71 3.75 15.03 -8.95
N GLY A 72 3.70 15.46 -7.68
CA GLY A 72 4.23 16.75 -7.25
C GLY A 72 3.35 17.98 -7.57
N GLY A 73 2.26 17.80 -8.31
CA GLY A 73 1.25 18.84 -8.53
C GLY A 73 0.39 19.08 -7.29
N LYS A 74 0.11 20.35 -6.98
CA LYS A 74 -0.77 20.75 -5.85
C LYS A 74 -2.20 21.08 -6.27
N GLU A 75 -2.46 21.10 -7.57
CA GLU A 75 -3.75 21.47 -8.16
C GLU A 75 -4.85 20.43 -7.88
N LEU A 76 -4.48 19.15 -7.82
CA LEU A 76 -5.40 18.06 -7.49
C LEU A 76 -5.34 17.78 -6.00
N SER A 77 -6.49 17.85 -5.34
CA SER A 77 -6.59 17.46 -3.94
C SER A 77 -6.32 15.96 -3.77
N ASN A 78 -5.84 15.57 -2.59
CA ASN A 78 -5.64 14.14 -2.29
C ASN A 78 -6.94 13.35 -2.41
N LEU A 79 -8.08 13.96 -2.08
CA LEU A 79 -9.39 13.30 -2.14
C LEU A 79 -9.82 13.01 -3.58
N GLU A 80 -9.47 13.87 -4.55
CA GLU A 80 -9.78 13.66 -5.97
C GLU A 80 -9.02 12.49 -6.59
N ARG A 81 -7.94 12.03 -5.96
CA ARG A 81 -7.18 10.87 -6.42
C ARG A 81 -7.88 9.55 -6.15
N PHE A 82 -8.90 9.52 -5.29
CA PHE A 82 -9.67 8.32 -4.92
C PHE A 82 -10.95 8.11 -5.74
N LYS A 83 -11.11 8.82 -6.85
CA LYS A 83 -12.36 8.80 -7.62
C LYS A 83 -12.43 7.71 -8.69
N PHE A 84 -11.37 6.93 -8.89
CA PHE A 84 -11.18 6.11 -10.10
C PHE A 84 -11.45 4.62 -9.85
N CYS A 85 -12.63 4.32 -9.32
CA CYS A 85 -13.05 2.95 -9.05
C CYS A 85 -13.30 2.15 -10.36
N PRO A 86 -12.94 0.85 -10.41
CA PRO A 86 -13.44 -0.07 -11.43
C PRO A 86 -14.97 -0.15 -11.45
N ARG A 87 -15.57 -0.59 -12.58
CA ARG A 87 -17.03 -0.61 -12.75
C ARG A 87 -17.73 -1.54 -11.75
N GLU A 88 -17.08 -2.66 -11.49
CA GLU A 88 -17.47 -3.74 -10.60
C GLU A 88 -17.09 -3.49 -9.14
N SER A 89 -16.50 -2.34 -8.81
CA SER A 89 -16.09 -2.03 -7.45
C SER A 89 -17.28 -1.89 -6.52
N GLN A 90 -17.23 -2.63 -5.40
CA GLN A 90 -18.18 -2.50 -4.29
C GLN A 90 -18.20 -1.11 -3.64
N TYR A 91 -17.17 -0.29 -3.87
CA TYR A 91 -17.05 1.06 -3.30
C TYR A 91 -17.74 2.12 -4.15
N LEU A 92 -18.01 1.87 -5.43
CA LEU A 92 -18.58 2.84 -6.35
C LEU A 92 -19.93 3.43 -5.87
N PRO A 93 -20.89 2.65 -5.33
CA PRO A 93 -22.14 3.22 -4.80
C PRO A 93 -21.90 4.12 -3.56
N LYS A 94 -20.95 3.74 -2.69
CA LYS A 94 -20.60 4.54 -1.50
C LYS A 94 -19.95 5.86 -1.90
N PHE A 95 -19.09 5.80 -2.91
CA PHE A 95 -18.42 6.95 -3.49
C PHE A 95 -19.42 7.93 -4.11
N ARG A 96 -20.33 7.45 -4.99
CA ARG A 96 -21.39 8.26 -5.58
C ARG A 96 -22.23 8.98 -4.53
N LYS A 97 -22.65 8.25 -3.49
CA LYS A 97 -23.38 8.82 -2.35
C LYS A 97 -22.59 9.91 -1.62
N HIS A 98 -21.29 9.71 -1.39
CA HIS A 98 -20.45 10.68 -0.68
C HIS A 98 -20.29 11.99 -1.47
N PHE A 99 -20.13 11.91 -2.78
CA PHE A 99 -19.91 13.08 -3.65
C PHE A 99 -21.18 13.63 -4.32
N GLY A 100 -22.34 13.00 -4.11
CA GLY A 100 -23.61 13.43 -4.69
C GLY A 100 -23.76 13.14 -6.18
N TYR A 101 -23.09 12.10 -6.68
CA TYR A 101 -23.20 11.67 -8.08
C TYR A 101 -24.41 10.74 -8.31
N GLY A 102 -24.93 10.74 -9.54
CA GLY A 102 -25.99 9.82 -9.98
C GLY A 102 -25.52 8.37 -10.10
N ASP A 103 -26.48 7.43 -10.17
CA ASP A 103 -26.20 6.00 -10.31
C ASP A 103 -25.64 5.61 -11.69
N ASP A 104 -25.76 6.50 -12.66
CA ASP A 104 -25.19 6.41 -13.99
C ASP A 104 -23.76 6.97 -14.07
N TRP A 105 -23.34 7.75 -13.07
CA TRP A 105 -22.02 8.37 -13.08
C TRP A 105 -20.90 7.34 -12.95
N MET A 106 -19.92 7.44 -13.84
CA MET A 106 -18.70 6.64 -13.82
C MET A 106 -17.49 7.56 -13.87
N PRO A 107 -16.40 7.22 -13.17
CA PRO A 107 -15.15 7.94 -13.38
C PRO A 107 -14.65 7.71 -14.80
N GLU A 108 -14.14 8.78 -15.41
CA GLU A 108 -13.46 8.66 -16.69
C GLU A 108 -12.23 7.76 -16.53
N PRO A 109 -12.00 6.80 -17.45
CA PRO A 109 -10.76 6.04 -17.48
C PRO A 109 -9.58 7.02 -17.56
N GLN A 110 -8.66 6.93 -16.60
CA GLN A 110 -7.41 7.70 -16.66
C GLN A 110 -6.31 6.82 -17.21
N GLU A 111 -5.57 7.36 -18.17
CA GLU A 111 -4.33 6.75 -18.65
C GLU A 111 -3.23 6.95 -17.59
N GLY A 112 -2.51 5.89 -17.26
CA GLY A 112 -1.44 5.90 -16.29
C GLY A 112 -1.31 4.55 -15.60
N PRO A 113 -0.12 4.20 -15.09
CA PRO A 113 0.05 2.95 -14.37
C PRO A 113 -0.88 2.97 -13.16
N ARG A 114 -1.61 1.88 -12.95
CA ARG A 114 -2.01 1.58 -11.57
C ARG A 114 -0.70 1.43 -10.81
N GLU A 115 -0.65 1.86 -9.56
CA GLU A 115 0.57 1.64 -8.75
C GLU A 115 0.97 0.15 -8.65
N LEU A 116 0.15 -0.77 -9.18
CA LEU A 116 0.39 -2.21 -9.28
C LEU A 116 0.99 -2.66 -10.64
N ASP A 117 1.08 -1.78 -11.63
CA ASP A 117 1.71 -2.05 -12.93
C ASP A 117 3.23 -1.73 -12.82
N TRP A 118 3.98 -2.62 -12.17
CA TRP A 118 5.45 -2.55 -12.05
C TRP A 118 6.16 -3.25 -13.21
#